data_AF-D8GU62-F1
#
_entry.id   AF-D8GU62-F1
#
_cell.length_a   1.000
_cell.length_b   1.000
_cell.length_c   1.000
_cell.angle_alpha   90.00
_cell.angle_beta   90.00
_cell.angle_gamma   90.00
#
_symmetry.space_group_name_H-M   'P 1'
#
loop_
_entity.id
_entity.type
_entity.pdbx_description
1 polymer ?
#
loop_
_entity_poly.entity_id
_entity_poly.type
_entity_poly.pdbx_seq_one_letter_code
_entity_poly.pdbx_strand_id
1 'polypeptide(L)'
;MIGLYFIRKLYNMSMDELAHNLNITKQTVSKWEKRKIPISDKRLNQLSKIFNIPQKYFQKELDEIDRMEIQNIKLNSELKNYEYQYEDTITDPDTGEEITVTQTSIDEGALFDFSLNSYNLNQKKLLIAIKDSMDRQFEENNDEYRDYGLGNANEILELYERFLKLVNNADIDNNTIKRVLMGVQLAYGKIFDSEKFVRKIAKDIKEYNKESKTWSDEEGGERL
;
A
#
# COMPACT_ATOMS: atom_id res chain seq x y z
N MET A 1 -3.81 -5.38 -21.05
CA MET A 1 -2.42 -5.50 -21.60
C MET A 1 -1.68 -6.58 -20.80
N ILE A 2 -1.01 -7.55 -21.45
CA ILE A 2 -0.30 -8.63 -20.75
C ILE A 2 0.93 -8.11 -20.01
N GLY A 3 1.20 -8.66 -18.83
CA GLY A 3 2.28 -8.16 -17.98
C GLY A 3 3.68 -8.35 -18.55
N LEU A 4 3.98 -9.49 -19.17
CA LEU A 4 5.30 -9.70 -19.80
C LEU A 4 5.64 -8.62 -20.83
N TYR A 5 4.67 -8.24 -21.67
CA TYR A 5 4.85 -7.20 -22.68
C TYR A 5 5.14 -5.85 -22.03
N PHE A 6 4.32 -5.46 -21.04
CA PHE A 6 4.48 -4.20 -20.32
C PHE A 6 5.84 -4.11 -19.62
N ILE A 7 6.20 -5.15 -18.86
CA ILE A 7 7.46 -5.22 -18.11
C ILE A 7 8.64 -5.12 -19.08
N ARG A 8 8.65 -5.93 -20.15
CA ARG A 8 9.75 -5.89 -21.12
C ARG A 8 9.92 -4.49 -21.74
N LYS A 9 8.81 -3.83 -22.08
CA LYS A 9 8.82 -2.46 -22.62
C LYS A 9 9.29 -1.43 -21.60
N LEU A 10 8.88 -1.56 -20.34
CA LEU A 10 9.29 -0.68 -19.25
C LEU A 10 10.82 -0.73 -19.02
N TYR A 11 11.43 -1.90 -19.21
CA TYR A 11 12.88 -2.09 -19.14
C TYR A 11 13.61 -1.82 -20.47
N ASN A 12 12.92 -1.26 -21.47
CA ASN A 12 13.46 -1.00 -22.81
C ASN A 12 14.10 -2.22 -23.48
N MET A 13 13.66 -3.43 -23.13
CA MET A 13 14.23 -4.68 -23.63
C MET A 13 13.48 -5.13 -24.89
N SER A 14 14.19 -5.59 -25.90
CA SER A 14 13.62 -6.21 -27.10
C SER A 14 13.22 -7.67 -26.84
N MET A 15 12.36 -8.24 -27.71
CA MET A 15 12.04 -9.66 -27.62
C MET A 15 13.26 -10.55 -27.86
N ASP A 16 14.19 -10.10 -28.70
CA ASP A 16 15.41 -10.85 -29.04
C ASP A 16 16.37 -10.89 -27.85
N GLU A 17 16.60 -9.76 -27.18
CA GLU A 17 17.43 -9.70 -25.96
C GLU A 17 16.87 -10.57 -24.85
N LEU A 18 15.55 -10.50 -24.59
CA LEU A 18 14.94 -11.35 -23.57
C LEU A 18 15.06 -12.85 -23.92
N ALA A 19 14.88 -13.18 -25.19
CA ALA A 19 15.02 -14.56 -25.65
C ALA A 19 16.46 -15.08 -25.47
N HIS A 20 17.45 -14.24 -25.76
CA HIS A 20 18.87 -14.53 -25.55
C HIS A 20 19.16 -14.78 -24.06
N ASN A 21 18.70 -13.89 -23.16
CA ASN A 21 18.88 -14.01 -21.71
C ASN A 21 18.28 -15.29 -21.12
N LEU A 22 17.22 -15.82 -21.75
CA LEU A 22 16.55 -17.05 -21.32
C LEU A 22 17.02 -18.30 -22.07
N ASN A 23 17.92 -18.16 -23.05
CA ASN A 23 18.31 -19.21 -23.99
C ASN A 23 17.08 -19.90 -24.62
N ILE A 24 16.21 -19.09 -25.24
CA ILE A 24 15.02 -19.50 -25.99
C ILE A 24 14.95 -18.72 -27.31
N THR A 25 13.94 -19.00 -28.13
CA THR A 25 13.71 -18.27 -29.38
C THR A 25 12.83 -17.04 -29.19
N LYS A 26 13.05 -15.99 -30.00
CA LYS A 26 12.18 -14.80 -30.08
C LYS A 26 10.72 -15.17 -30.28
N GLN A 27 10.43 -16.19 -31.11
CA GLN A 27 9.06 -16.64 -31.34
C GLN A 27 8.40 -17.16 -30.05
N THR A 28 9.16 -17.71 -29.12
CA THR A 28 8.65 -18.15 -27.81
C THR A 28 8.18 -16.96 -26.98
N VAL A 29 9.00 -15.91 -26.87
CA VAL A 29 8.62 -14.65 -26.18
C VAL A 29 7.38 -14.04 -26.82
N SER A 30 7.32 -13.97 -28.17
CA SER A 30 6.14 -13.45 -28.87
C SER A 30 4.88 -14.27 -28.61
N LYS A 31 4.99 -15.61 -28.49
CA LYS A 31 3.85 -16.47 -28.13
C LYS A 31 3.39 -16.24 -26.69
N TRP A 32 4.30 -16.02 -25.75
CA TRP A 32 3.96 -15.65 -24.36
C TRP A 32 3.23 -14.31 -24.30
N GLU A 33 3.73 -13.27 -24.98
CA GLU A 33 3.07 -11.96 -25.03
C GLU A 33 1.69 -12.02 -25.70
N LYS A 34 1.50 -12.91 -26.67
CA LYS A 34 0.20 -13.14 -27.32
C LYS A 34 -0.68 -14.14 -26.55
N ARG A 35 -0.27 -14.62 -25.37
CA ARG A 35 -0.94 -15.65 -24.56
C ARG A 35 -1.26 -16.94 -25.33
N LYS A 36 -0.50 -17.24 -26.38
CA LYS A 36 -0.70 -18.45 -27.21
C LYS A 36 -0.24 -19.72 -26.49
N ILE A 37 0.75 -19.59 -25.62
CA ILE A 37 1.25 -20.66 -24.75
C ILE A 37 1.51 -20.06 -23.36
N PRO A 38 1.29 -20.82 -22.27
CA PRO A 38 1.65 -20.38 -20.93
C PRO A 38 3.17 -20.35 -20.73
N ILE A 39 3.60 -19.58 -19.72
CA ILE A 39 4.97 -19.53 -19.23
C ILE A 39 5.10 -20.57 -18.11
N SER A 40 6.08 -21.47 -18.22
CA SER A 40 6.32 -22.46 -17.16
C SER A 40 6.91 -21.82 -15.90
N ASP A 41 6.72 -22.44 -14.74
CA ASP A 41 7.22 -21.93 -13.46
C ASP A 41 8.74 -21.71 -13.46
N LYS A 42 9.50 -22.59 -14.12
CA LYS A 42 10.94 -22.40 -14.32
C LYS A 42 11.24 -21.07 -15.02
N ARG A 43 10.47 -20.73 -16.05
CA ARG A 43 10.64 -19.48 -16.82
C ARG A 43 10.12 -18.26 -16.05
N LEU A 44 9.02 -18.39 -15.30
CA LEU A 44 8.55 -17.35 -14.39
C LEU A 44 9.61 -16.99 -13.34
N ASN A 45 10.24 -18.01 -12.73
CA ASN A 45 11.34 -17.81 -11.79
C ASN A 45 12.52 -17.05 -12.42
N GLN A 46 12.89 -17.37 -13.66
CA GLN A 46 13.96 -16.66 -14.36
C GLN A 46 13.59 -15.21 -14.68
N LEU A 47 12.37 -14.99 -15.21
CA LEU A 47 11.86 -13.65 -15.48
C LEU A 47 11.82 -12.79 -14.22
N SER A 48 11.35 -13.38 -13.10
CA SER A 48 11.33 -12.71 -11.80
C SER A 48 12.70 -12.25 -11.35
N LYS A 49 13.76 -13.04 -11.63
CA LYS A 49 15.13 -12.69 -11.30
C LYS A 49 15.69 -11.61 -12.24
N ILE A 50 15.43 -11.71 -13.54
CA ILE A 50 15.92 -10.75 -14.54
C ILE A 50 15.35 -9.35 -14.28
N PHE A 51 14.05 -9.27 -13.99
CA PHE A 51 13.36 -7.99 -13.86
C PHE A 51 13.12 -7.57 -12.41
N ASN A 52 13.54 -8.37 -11.42
CA ASN A 52 13.21 -8.15 -10.00
C ASN A 52 11.70 -7.91 -9.75
N ILE A 53 10.83 -8.59 -10.48
CA ILE A 53 9.37 -8.42 -10.43
C ILE A 53 8.69 -9.72 -10.00
N PRO A 54 7.68 -9.68 -9.09
CA PRO A 54 6.95 -10.86 -8.67
C PRO A 54 6.31 -11.63 -9.83
N GLN A 55 6.38 -12.96 -9.76
CA GLN A 55 5.93 -13.86 -10.84
C GLN A 55 4.48 -13.65 -11.25
N LYS A 56 3.62 -13.27 -10.29
CA LYS A 56 2.19 -13.03 -10.49
C LYS A 56 1.89 -12.04 -11.63
N TYR A 57 2.81 -11.12 -11.93
CA TYR A 57 2.57 -10.10 -12.94
C TYR A 57 2.81 -10.59 -14.38
N PHE A 58 3.71 -11.54 -14.64
CA PHE A 58 4.13 -11.83 -16.03
C PHE A 58 3.01 -12.40 -16.91
N GLN A 59 2.12 -13.22 -16.35
CA GLN A 59 0.99 -13.81 -17.07
C GLN A 59 -0.34 -13.10 -16.82
N LYS A 60 -0.38 -12.14 -15.89
CA LYS A 60 -1.58 -11.38 -15.56
C LYS A 60 -1.88 -10.34 -16.65
N GLU A 61 -3.17 -10.16 -16.94
CA GLU A 61 -3.64 -8.96 -17.62
C GLU A 61 -3.61 -7.80 -16.64
N LEU A 62 -2.71 -6.85 -16.88
CA LEU A 62 -2.44 -5.79 -15.91
C LEU A 62 -3.56 -4.75 -15.91
N ASP A 63 -4.12 -4.52 -14.74
CA ASP A 63 -4.89 -3.32 -14.44
C ASP A 63 -3.94 -2.13 -14.22
N GLU A 64 -4.51 -0.97 -13.89
CA GLU A 64 -3.71 0.24 -13.66
C GLU A 64 -2.85 0.17 -12.40
N ILE A 65 -3.37 -0.44 -11.32
CA ILE A 65 -2.63 -0.58 -10.07
C ILE A 65 -1.43 -1.49 -10.31
N ASP A 66 -1.61 -2.61 -11.00
CA ASP A 66 -0.50 -3.51 -11.33
C ASP A 66 0.62 -2.78 -12.07
N ARG A 67 0.27 -1.94 -13.05
CA ARG A 67 1.25 -1.16 -13.82
C ARG A 67 2.02 -0.19 -12.92
N MET A 68 1.31 0.50 -12.03
CA MET A 68 1.91 1.41 -11.05
C MET A 68 2.81 0.66 -10.06
N GLU A 69 2.39 -0.51 -9.56
CA GLU A 69 3.21 -1.35 -8.68
C GLU A 69 4.50 -1.81 -9.37
N ILE A 70 4.40 -2.26 -10.62
CA ILE A 70 5.56 -2.67 -11.41
C ILE A 70 6.53 -1.49 -11.64
N GLN A 71 6.00 -0.30 -11.95
CA GLN A 71 6.82 0.92 -12.09
C GLN A 71 7.50 1.29 -10.78
N ASN A 72 6.78 1.21 -9.66
CA ASN A 72 7.30 1.49 -8.34
C ASN A 72 8.46 0.53 -7.96
N ILE A 73 8.28 -0.77 -8.22
CA ILE A 73 9.33 -1.79 -8.01
C ILE A 73 10.58 -1.46 -8.83
N LYS A 74 10.42 -1.09 -10.12
CA LYS A 74 11.54 -0.71 -10.97
C LYS A 74 12.26 0.52 -10.42
N LEU A 75 11.54 1.60 -10.12
CA LEU A 75 12.13 2.83 -9.57
C LEU A 75 12.92 2.54 -8.30
N ASN A 76 12.33 1.80 -7.35
CA ASN A 76 13.00 1.41 -6.11
C ASN A 76 14.29 0.61 -6.37
N SER A 77 14.27 -0.32 -7.35
CA SER A 77 15.45 -1.10 -7.69
C SER A 77 16.56 -0.29 -8.35
N GLU A 78 16.18 0.79 -9.06
CA GLU A 78 17.12 1.68 -9.76
C GLU A 78 17.65 2.80 -8.87
N LEU A 79 17.05 3.07 -7.70
CA LEU A 79 17.51 4.11 -6.76
C LEU A 79 19.01 4.00 -6.45
N LYS A 80 19.53 2.78 -6.33
CA LYS A 80 20.97 2.53 -6.09
C LYS A 80 21.87 3.08 -7.19
N ASN A 81 21.38 3.15 -8.43
CA ASN A 81 22.15 3.67 -9.56
C ASN A 81 22.28 5.21 -9.52
N TYR A 82 21.50 5.86 -8.64
CA TYR A 82 21.55 7.30 -8.40
C TYR A 82 22.27 7.65 -7.09
N GLU A 83 22.94 6.67 -6.48
CA GLU A 83 23.84 6.93 -5.36
C GLU A 83 25.10 7.67 -5.85
N TYR A 84 25.48 8.72 -5.15
CA TYR A 84 26.73 9.44 -5.38
C TYR A 84 27.46 9.69 -4.06
N GLN A 85 28.78 9.78 -4.15
CA GLN A 85 29.63 10.10 -3.00
C GLN A 85 30.01 11.58 -3.03
N TYR A 86 30.06 12.19 -1.85
CA TYR A 86 30.53 13.54 -1.66
C TYR A 86 31.35 13.62 -0.37
N GLU A 87 32.29 14.55 -0.33
CA GLU A 87 33.05 14.85 0.87
C GLU A 87 32.28 15.88 1.71
N ASP A 88 32.23 15.64 3.01
CA ASP A 88 31.64 16.53 3.99
C ASP A 88 32.61 16.74 5.14
N THR A 89 32.51 17.88 5.82
CA THR A 89 33.34 18.20 6.98
C THR A 89 32.48 18.18 8.22
N ILE A 90 32.80 17.27 9.14
CA ILE A 90 32.10 17.15 10.42
C ILE A 90 33.04 17.48 11.56
N THR A 91 32.51 18.03 12.65
CA THR A 91 33.28 18.25 13.88
C THR A 91 33.22 16.99 14.73
N ASP A 92 34.39 16.44 15.07
CA ASP A 92 34.50 15.33 16.02
C ASP A 92 33.96 15.80 17.39
N PRO A 93 32.93 15.12 17.94
CA PRO A 93 32.30 15.56 19.18
C PRO A 93 33.17 15.36 20.42
N ASP A 94 34.20 14.51 20.36
CA ASP A 94 35.10 14.21 21.48
C ASP A 94 36.34 15.12 21.46
N THR A 95 36.88 15.45 20.28
CA THR A 95 38.11 16.25 20.14
C THR A 95 37.87 17.70 19.71
N GLY A 96 36.73 17.99 19.07
CA GLY A 96 36.42 19.29 18.48
C GLY A 96 37.15 19.58 17.17
N GLU A 97 37.89 18.61 16.61
CA GLU A 97 38.61 18.77 15.34
C GLU A 97 37.67 18.58 14.14
N GLU A 98 37.90 19.33 13.06
CA GLU A 98 37.21 19.12 11.79
C GLU A 98 37.83 17.94 11.05
N ILE A 99 37.00 16.93 10.74
CA ILE A 99 37.39 15.77 9.95
C ILE A 99 36.58 15.71 8.65
N THR A 100 37.27 15.43 7.54
CA THR A 100 36.61 15.18 6.26
C THR A 100 36.16 13.74 6.18
N VAL A 101 34.88 13.52 5.92
CA VAL A 101 34.25 12.21 5.78
C VAL A 101 33.64 12.08 4.38
N THR A 102 33.74 10.88 3.80
CA THR A 102 33.01 10.56 2.57
C THR A 102 31.62 10.06 2.94
N GLN A 103 30.59 10.72 2.42
CA GLN A 103 29.20 10.32 2.59
C GLN A 103 28.61 9.86 1.27
N THR A 104 27.61 8.98 1.35
CA THR A 104 26.80 8.56 0.19
C THR A 104 25.43 9.20 0.31
N SER A 105 24.98 9.86 -0.77
CA SER A 105 23.61 10.35 -0.92
C SER A 105 22.97 9.77 -2.18
N ILE A 106 21.65 9.90 -2.29
CA ILE A 106 20.88 9.54 -3.49
C ILE A 106 20.45 10.83 -4.16
N ASP A 107 20.45 10.87 -5.49
CA ASP A 107 19.89 11.98 -6.26
C ASP A 107 18.47 12.35 -5.78
N GLU A 108 18.28 13.60 -5.39
CA GLU A 108 17.01 14.09 -4.84
C GLU A 108 15.86 13.99 -5.85
N GLY A 109 16.15 14.18 -7.14
CA GLY A 109 15.17 14.04 -8.21
C GLY A 109 14.68 12.61 -8.34
N ALA A 110 15.58 11.63 -8.37
CA ALA A 110 15.24 10.22 -8.39
C ALA A 110 14.44 9.80 -7.15
N LEU A 111 14.80 10.31 -5.97
CA LEU A 111 14.07 10.05 -4.72
C LEU A 111 12.66 10.68 -4.74
N PHE A 112 12.53 11.89 -5.29
CA PHE A 112 11.25 12.57 -5.45
C PHE A 112 10.33 11.80 -6.40
N ASP A 113 10.82 11.38 -7.56
CA ASP A 113 10.05 10.61 -8.55
C ASP A 113 9.53 9.29 -7.97
N PHE A 114 10.37 8.58 -7.22
CA PHE A 114 9.98 7.38 -6.50
C PHE A 114 8.90 7.67 -5.45
N SER A 115 9.08 8.75 -4.67
CA SER A 115 8.15 9.15 -3.61
C SER A 115 6.79 9.55 -4.18
N LEU A 116 6.77 10.32 -5.27
CA LEU A 116 5.56 10.75 -5.96
C LEU A 116 4.81 9.55 -6.55
N ASN A 117 5.50 8.62 -7.20
CA ASN A 117 4.88 7.41 -7.72
C ASN A 117 4.26 6.56 -6.59
N SER A 118 5.00 6.40 -5.47
CA SER A 118 4.53 5.68 -4.28
C SER A 118 3.30 6.33 -3.65
N TYR A 119 3.30 7.66 -3.54
CA TYR A 119 2.15 8.42 -3.05
C TYR A 119 0.91 8.18 -3.93
N ASN A 120 1.04 8.35 -5.25
CA ASN A 120 -0.08 8.17 -6.19
C ASN A 120 -0.63 6.74 -6.16
N LEU A 121 0.25 5.73 -6.07
CA LEU A 121 -0.14 4.33 -5.94
C LEU A 121 -0.95 4.08 -4.67
N ASN A 122 -0.45 4.56 -3.53
CA ASN A 122 -1.11 4.38 -2.24
C ASN A 122 -2.44 5.14 -2.18
N GLN A 123 -2.51 6.34 -2.74
CA GLN A 123 -3.74 7.11 -2.87
C GLN A 123 -4.80 6.32 -3.64
N LYS A 124 -4.43 5.75 -4.79
CA LYS A 124 -5.36 4.99 -5.63
C LYS A 124 -5.86 3.70 -4.96
N LYS A 125 -4.95 2.98 -4.29
CA LYS A 125 -5.29 1.80 -3.49
C LYS A 125 -6.26 2.15 -2.35
N LEU A 126 -6.05 3.27 -1.67
CA LEU A 126 -6.92 3.73 -0.60
C LEU A 126 -8.33 4.04 -1.10
N LEU A 127 -8.46 4.75 -2.23
CA LEU A 127 -9.76 5.06 -2.82
C LEU A 127 -10.54 3.80 -3.21
N ILE A 128 -9.86 2.79 -3.73
CA ILE A 128 -10.46 1.50 -4.05
C ILE A 128 -10.88 0.77 -2.78
N ALA A 129 -10.03 0.73 -1.75
CA ALA A 129 -10.38 0.10 -0.48
C ALA A 129 -11.60 0.77 0.20
N ILE A 130 -11.71 2.10 0.11
CA ILE A 130 -12.88 2.86 0.58
C ILE A 130 -14.12 2.41 -0.20
N LYS A 131 -14.06 2.36 -1.52
CA LYS A 131 -15.17 1.89 -2.37
C LYS A 131 -15.57 0.45 -2.03
N ASP A 132 -14.61 -0.46 -2.00
CA ASP A 132 -14.83 -1.88 -1.70
C ASP A 132 -15.43 -2.08 -0.31
N SER A 133 -15.12 -1.21 0.67
CA SER A 133 -15.73 -1.30 1.99
C SER A 133 -17.24 -1.04 2.00
N MET A 134 -17.72 -0.16 1.11
CA MET A 134 -19.14 0.10 0.90
C MET A 134 -19.77 -1.01 0.07
N ASP A 135 -19.09 -1.45 -1.01
CA ASP A 135 -19.63 -2.46 -1.92
C ASP A 135 -19.83 -3.83 -1.25
N ARG A 136 -18.98 -4.19 -0.29
CA ARG A 136 -19.12 -5.44 0.49
C ARG A 136 -20.46 -5.57 1.20
N GLN A 137 -21.13 -4.46 1.51
CA GLN A 137 -22.47 -4.50 2.13
C GLN A 137 -23.53 -5.11 1.20
N PHE A 138 -23.27 -5.18 -0.10
CA PHE A 138 -24.15 -5.82 -1.08
C PHE A 138 -23.81 -7.29 -1.35
N GLU A 139 -22.59 -7.74 -1.03
CA GLU A 139 -22.15 -9.12 -1.29
C GLU A 139 -22.67 -10.13 -0.24
N GLU A 140 -22.92 -9.67 0.99
CA GLU A 140 -23.39 -10.50 2.10
C GLU A 140 -24.91 -10.74 2.06
N ASN A 141 -25.64 -10.00 1.22
CA ASN A 141 -27.10 -10.07 1.11
C ASN A 141 -27.50 -10.86 -0.14
N ASN A 142 -28.00 -12.09 0.05
CA ASN A 142 -28.77 -12.79 -0.99
C ASN A 142 -29.90 -11.86 -1.49
N ASP A 143 -30.30 -12.00 -2.76
CA ASP A 143 -31.20 -11.11 -3.52
C ASP A 143 -32.50 -10.65 -2.80
N GLU A 144 -32.90 -11.29 -1.70
CA GLU A 144 -34.02 -10.91 -0.83
C GLU A 144 -33.79 -9.64 0.03
N TYR A 145 -32.56 -9.18 0.29
CA TYR A 145 -32.26 -8.10 1.26
C TYR A 145 -31.45 -6.93 0.70
N ARG A 146 -31.65 -6.57 -0.58
CA ARG A 146 -30.91 -5.47 -1.23
C ARG A 146 -31.07 -4.11 -0.52
N ASP A 147 -32.23 -3.84 0.08
CA ASP A 147 -32.49 -2.59 0.82
C ASP A 147 -31.62 -2.45 2.09
N TYR A 148 -31.28 -3.56 2.76
CA TYR A 148 -30.41 -3.55 3.94
C TYR A 148 -28.94 -3.29 3.57
N GLY A 149 -28.47 -3.87 2.46
CA GLY A 149 -27.13 -3.58 1.95
C GLY A 149 -26.95 -2.10 1.61
N LEU A 150 -27.98 -1.45 1.07
CA LEU A 150 -27.96 -0.02 0.79
C LEU A 150 -27.91 0.83 2.08
N GLY A 151 -28.67 0.46 3.10
CA GLY A 151 -28.64 1.11 4.42
C GLY A 151 -27.23 1.08 5.02
N ASN A 152 -26.63 -0.11 5.14
CA ASN A 152 -25.29 -0.27 5.70
C ASN A 152 -24.21 0.44 4.87
N ALA A 153 -24.31 0.40 3.53
CA ALA A 153 -23.39 1.12 2.66
C ALA A 153 -23.46 2.64 2.88
N ASN A 154 -24.66 3.19 3.07
CA ASN A 154 -24.85 4.61 3.39
C ASN A 154 -24.29 4.98 4.75
N GLU A 155 -24.42 4.13 5.77
CA GLU A 155 -23.78 4.38 7.08
C GLU A 155 -22.25 4.48 6.96
N ILE A 156 -21.63 3.58 6.20
CA ILE A 156 -20.18 3.62 5.93
C ILE A 156 -19.80 4.87 5.13
N LEU A 157 -20.58 5.24 4.13
CA LEU A 157 -20.37 6.47 3.35
C LEU A 157 -20.40 7.71 4.26
N GLU A 158 -21.41 7.84 5.12
CA GLU A 158 -21.53 8.95 6.07
C GLU A 158 -20.34 9.01 7.03
N LEU A 159 -19.82 7.86 7.49
CA LEU A 159 -18.61 7.81 8.32
C LEU A 159 -17.39 8.38 7.58
N TYR A 160 -17.19 8.04 6.31
CA TYR A 160 -16.11 8.61 5.51
C TYR A 160 -16.29 10.10 5.25
N GLU A 161 -17.52 10.57 4.99
CA GLU A 161 -17.80 12.00 4.83
C GLU A 161 -17.50 12.80 6.11
N ARG A 162 -17.89 12.27 7.28
CA ARG A 162 -17.57 12.88 8.58
C ARG A 162 -16.07 12.95 8.80
N PHE A 163 -15.36 11.87 8.50
CA PHE A 163 -13.91 11.84 8.59
C PHE A 163 -13.25 12.86 7.65
N LEU A 164 -13.72 12.95 6.40
CA LEU A 164 -13.22 13.93 5.43
C LEU A 164 -13.43 15.38 5.90
N LYS A 165 -14.57 15.68 6.52
CA LYS A 165 -14.84 16.99 7.13
C LYS A 165 -13.83 17.31 8.25
N LEU A 166 -13.44 16.33 9.05
CA LEU A 166 -12.42 16.52 10.10
C LEU A 166 -11.04 16.78 9.49
N VAL A 167 -10.63 15.98 8.50
CA VAL A 167 -9.31 16.10 7.84
C VAL A 167 -9.17 17.43 7.08
N ASN A 168 -10.25 17.92 6.48
CA ASN A 168 -10.24 19.20 5.74
C ASN A 168 -10.43 20.42 6.64
N ASN A 169 -10.62 20.24 7.95
CA ASN A 169 -10.75 21.35 8.88
C ASN A 169 -9.36 21.83 9.29
N ALA A 170 -8.98 23.03 8.82
CA ALA A 170 -7.68 23.64 9.10
C ALA A 170 -7.44 23.95 10.59
N ASP A 171 -8.49 24.03 11.41
CA ASP A 171 -8.38 24.25 12.86
C ASP A 171 -8.03 22.97 13.62
N ILE A 172 -8.11 21.80 12.97
CA ILE A 172 -7.82 20.50 13.58
C ILE A 172 -6.46 20.00 13.08
N ASP A 173 -5.51 19.85 14.00
CA ASP A 173 -4.22 19.24 13.69
C ASP A 173 -4.39 17.76 13.30
N ASN A 174 -3.89 17.39 12.11
CA ASN A 174 -3.93 16.03 11.60
C ASN A 174 -3.28 15.00 12.55
N ASN A 175 -2.28 15.39 13.35
CA ASN A 175 -1.72 14.48 14.37
C ASN A 175 -2.72 14.19 15.49
N THR A 176 -3.61 15.11 15.81
CA THR A 176 -4.69 14.88 16.78
C THR A 176 -5.65 13.82 16.24
N ILE A 177 -6.10 13.97 14.98
CA ILE A 177 -6.95 12.97 14.32
C ILE A 177 -6.25 11.60 14.30
N LYS A 178 -4.98 11.55 13.90
CA LYS A 178 -4.17 10.33 13.89
C LYS A 178 -4.13 9.66 15.26
N ARG A 179 -3.84 10.40 16.33
CA ARG A 179 -3.78 9.88 17.71
C ARG A 179 -5.13 9.34 18.18
N VAL A 180 -6.24 10.00 17.82
CA VAL A 180 -7.59 9.51 18.12
C VAL A 180 -7.85 8.17 17.44
N LEU A 181 -7.56 8.06 16.14
CA LEU A 181 -7.68 6.80 15.40
C LEU A 181 -6.80 5.69 15.99
N MET A 182 -5.57 6.01 16.37
CA MET A 182 -4.68 5.07 17.06
C MET A 182 -5.25 4.63 18.41
N GLY A 183 -5.91 5.51 19.15
CA GLY A 183 -6.60 5.18 20.39
C GLY A 183 -7.72 4.17 20.18
N VAL A 184 -8.52 4.34 19.12
CA VAL A 184 -9.55 3.36 18.72
C VAL A 184 -8.91 2.02 18.36
N GLN A 185 -7.84 2.03 17.55
CA GLN A 185 -7.13 0.80 17.19
C GLN A 185 -6.53 0.08 18.41
N LEU A 186 -6.00 0.81 19.39
CA LEU A 186 -5.48 0.27 20.64
C LEU A 186 -6.59 -0.28 21.54
N ALA A 187 -7.82 0.24 21.42
CA ALA A 187 -8.96 -0.24 22.17
C ALA A 187 -9.39 -1.65 21.73
N TYR A 188 -9.44 -1.89 20.42
CA TYR A 188 -9.94 -3.13 19.82
C TYR A 188 -8.85 -4.10 19.31
N GLY A 189 -7.60 -3.66 19.28
CA GLY A 189 -6.47 -4.42 18.74
C GLY A 189 -5.36 -4.71 19.76
N LYS A 190 -4.25 -5.26 19.25
CA LYS A 190 -3.01 -5.54 20.00
C LYS A 190 -1.86 -4.65 19.52
N ILE A 191 -2.14 -3.40 19.16
CA ILE A 191 -1.05 -2.43 18.95
C ILE A 191 -0.52 -1.99 20.31
N PHE A 192 0.77 -1.65 20.40
CA PHE A 192 1.35 -1.04 21.58
C PHE A 192 1.65 0.42 21.26
N ASP A 193 1.15 1.32 22.10
CA ASP A 193 1.47 2.74 21.99
C ASP A 193 1.90 3.30 23.36
N SER A 194 2.96 4.11 23.35
CA SER A 194 3.52 4.68 24.57
C SER A 194 2.91 6.02 24.97
N GLU A 195 2.17 6.65 24.06
CA GLU A 195 1.65 8.00 24.21
C GLU A 195 0.46 8.02 25.18
N LYS A 196 0.54 8.91 26.17
CA LYS A 196 -0.45 9.02 27.24
C LYS A 196 -1.85 9.32 26.71
N PHE A 197 -1.97 10.18 25.69
CA PHE A 197 -3.25 10.57 25.12
C PHE A 197 -3.94 9.40 24.40
N VAL A 198 -3.21 8.68 23.53
CA VAL A 198 -3.68 7.48 22.83
C VAL A 198 -4.18 6.42 23.82
N ARG A 199 -3.42 6.13 24.88
CA ARG A 199 -3.82 5.17 25.92
C ARG A 199 -5.07 5.59 26.68
N LYS A 200 -5.25 6.89 26.94
CA LYS A 200 -6.44 7.40 27.62
C LYS A 200 -7.69 7.15 26.77
N ILE A 201 -7.66 7.50 25.49
CA ILE A 201 -8.75 7.22 24.55
C ILE A 201 -9.08 5.72 24.53
N ALA A 202 -8.06 4.87 24.41
CA ALA A 202 -8.26 3.44 24.39
C ALA A 202 -8.89 2.89 25.68
N LYS A 203 -8.51 3.45 26.84
CA LYS A 203 -9.11 3.10 28.13
C LYS A 203 -10.58 3.51 28.18
N ASP A 204 -10.88 4.76 27.83
CA ASP A 204 -12.24 5.31 27.89
C ASP A 204 -13.19 4.52 26.96
N ILE A 205 -12.72 4.12 25.76
CA ILE A 205 -13.48 3.24 24.85
C ILE A 205 -13.74 1.86 25.48
N LYS A 206 -12.74 1.25 26.13
CA LYS A 206 -12.90 -0.07 26.78
C LYS A 206 -13.89 -0.01 27.94
N GLU A 207 -13.88 1.07 28.71
CA GLU A 207 -14.83 1.30 29.80
C GLU A 207 -16.25 1.45 29.26
N TYR A 208 -16.47 2.32 28.26
CA TYR A 208 -17.76 2.49 27.60
C TYR A 208 -18.33 1.17 27.08
N ASN A 209 -17.52 0.37 26.38
CA ASN A 209 -17.96 -0.93 25.85
C ASN A 209 -18.30 -1.96 26.92
N LYS A 210 -17.70 -1.86 28.12
CA LYS A 210 -18.00 -2.75 29.24
C LYS A 210 -19.35 -2.37 29.84
N GLU A 211 -19.58 -1.08 30.04
CA GLU A 211 -20.84 -0.54 30.56
C GLU A 211 -22.02 -0.84 29.64
N SER A 212 -21.85 -0.65 28.33
CA SER A 212 -22.90 -0.92 27.35
C SER A 212 -23.32 -2.39 27.31
N LYS A 213 -22.38 -3.33 27.55
CA LYS A 213 -22.69 -4.77 27.63
C LYS A 213 -23.49 -5.13 28.88
N THR A 214 -23.14 -4.56 30.03
CA THR A 214 -23.89 -4.78 31.27
C THR A 214 -25.35 -4.31 31.18
N TRP A 215 -25.62 -3.20 30.49
CA TRP A 215 -27.00 -2.70 30.32
C TRP A 215 -27.84 -3.60 29.40
N SER A 216 -27.26 -4.12 28.32
CA SER A 216 -27.95 -5.08 27.44
C SER A 216 -28.27 -6.42 28.11
N ASP A 217 -27.45 -6.85 29.07
CA ASP A 217 -27.68 -8.09 29.83
C ASP A 217 -28.75 -7.89 30.93
N GLU A 218 -28.87 -6.68 31.50
CA GLU A 218 -29.87 -6.33 32.51
C GLU A 218 -31.28 -6.13 31.92
N GLU A 219 -31.41 -5.45 30.76
CA GLU A 219 -32.72 -5.29 30.08
C GLU A 219 -33.25 -6.60 29.45
N GLY A 220 -32.36 -7.55 29.13
CA GLY A 220 -32.74 -8.89 28.67
C GLY A 220 -33.23 -9.82 29.80
N GLY A 221 -32.90 -9.50 31.05
CA GLY A 221 -33.27 -10.29 32.24
C GLY A 221 -34.63 -9.95 32.86
N GLU A 222 -35.21 -8.78 32.55
CA GLU A 222 -36.52 -8.35 33.05
C GLU A 222 -37.70 -8.76 32.14
N ARG A 223 -37.44 -9.49 31.05
CA ARG A 223 -38.49 -10.11 30.20
C ARG A 223 -38.51 -11.63 30.36
N LEU A 224 -38.79 -12.12 31.57
CA LEU A 224 -39.26 -13.49 31.83
C LEU A 224 -40.37 -13.49 32.87
#